data_AF-A0A1V3GBH1-F1
#
_entry.id   AF-A0A1V3GBH1-F1
#
_cell.length_a   1.000
_cell.length_b   1.000
_cell.length_c   1.000
_cell.angle_alpha   90.00
_cell.angle_beta   90.00
_cell.angle_gamma   90.00
#
_symmetry.space_group_name_H-M   'P 1'
#
loop_
_entity.id
_entity.type
_entity.pdbx_description
1 polymer ?
#
loop_
_entity_poly.entity_id
_entity_poly.type
_entity_poly.pdbx_seq_one_letter_code
_entity_poly.pdbx_strand_id
1 'polypeptide(L)'
;MKITDEKIKLRNHWFKIILISLFSMVFMYKIAVTKFTFHFSDLLAFILAIFAIGICSMFYVKINEALQAFSAAGKSLLPVMHKSVTEEAEEMAEPEVTLNESDKEEMEHQLLTLEEQVKRMKQVQKEITNRLIDEDLHEDDKRDYIEYLLQKEKEIMLAKQEIVRITSLLEPEEMIEEEEYENDEQQLEDIQDEQSVHTATAKDVVQLLGKEFVLNASLEQFNHKMREIQHSITLETANHLKEEGLIDPYFNVTRKGLKEFRRAAKKFSYEDGVKFLSKVVQRGNR
;
A
#
# COMPACT_ATOMS: atom_id res chain seq x y z
N MET A 1 -45.18 -34.57 -12.89
CA MET A 1 -43.95 -34.09 -13.56
C MET A 1 -42.67 -34.20 -12.70
N LYS A 2 -42.72 -34.36 -11.37
CA LYS A 2 -41.51 -34.44 -10.51
C LYS A 2 -40.73 -35.77 -10.57
N ILE A 3 -41.38 -36.87 -10.95
CA ILE A 3 -40.80 -38.23 -10.92
C ILE A 3 -39.75 -38.43 -12.04
N THR A 4 -39.86 -37.70 -13.15
CA THR A 4 -38.91 -37.80 -14.27
C THR A 4 -37.58 -37.11 -13.96
N ASP A 5 -37.60 -35.99 -13.23
CA ASP A 5 -36.37 -35.25 -12.88
C ASP A 5 -35.51 -36.00 -11.86
N GLU A 6 -36.13 -36.68 -10.89
CA GLU A 6 -35.39 -37.49 -9.92
C GLU A 6 -34.69 -38.67 -10.59
N LYS A 7 -35.35 -39.33 -11.54
CA LYS A 7 -34.75 -40.42 -12.34
C LYS A 7 -33.59 -39.94 -13.21
N ILE A 8 -33.69 -38.73 -13.77
CA ILE A 8 -32.62 -38.12 -14.57
C ILE A 8 -31.42 -37.75 -13.69
N LYS A 9 -31.66 -37.18 -12.50
CA LYS A 9 -30.59 -36.86 -11.53
C LYS A 9 -29.88 -38.12 -11.04
N LEU A 10 -30.63 -39.17 -10.71
CA LEU A 10 -30.06 -40.46 -10.29
C LEU A 10 -29.19 -41.07 -11.39
N ARG A 11 -29.67 -41.05 -12.66
CA ARG A 11 -28.91 -41.54 -13.81
C ARG A 11 -27.61 -40.76 -14.02
N ASN A 12 -27.66 -39.43 -13.90
CA ASN A 12 -26.45 -38.60 -14.00
C ASN A 12 -25.46 -38.87 -12.86
N HIS A 13 -25.94 -39.12 -11.65
CA HIS A 13 -25.07 -39.47 -10.53
C HIS A 13 -24.38 -40.82 -10.76
N TRP A 14 -25.13 -41.83 -11.20
CA TRP A 14 -24.56 -43.14 -11.57
C TRP A 14 -23.57 -43.04 -12.73
N PHE A 15 -23.85 -42.22 -13.74
CA PHE A 15 -22.93 -41.99 -14.84
C PHE A 15 -21.62 -41.36 -14.36
N LYS A 16 -21.68 -40.38 -13.44
CA LYS A 16 -20.49 -39.78 -12.82
C LYS A 16 -19.67 -40.83 -12.07
N ILE A 17 -20.32 -41.71 -11.30
CA ILE A 17 -19.64 -42.80 -10.57
C ILE A 17 -18.95 -43.76 -11.54
N ILE A 18 -19.64 -44.18 -12.61
CA ILE A 18 -19.07 -45.07 -13.64
C ILE A 18 -17.89 -44.38 -14.34
N LEU A 19 -18.00 -43.09 -14.66
CA LEU A 19 -16.93 -42.32 -15.28
C LEU A 19 -15.69 -42.26 -14.38
N ILE A 20 -15.87 -41.98 -13.09
CA ILE A 20 -14.78 -41.93 -12.10
C ILE A 20 -14.13 -43.31 -11.94
N SER A 21 -14.95 -44.37 -11.87
CA SER A 21 -14.48 -45.76 -11.78
C SER A 21 -13.65 -46.15 -13.02
N LEU A 22 -14.12 -45.82 -14.22
CA LEU A 22 -13.41 -46.09 -15.47
C LEU A 22 -12.10 -45.31 -15.55
N PHE A 23 -12.09 -44.04 -15.13
CA PHE A 23 -10.88 -43.24 -15.08
C PHE A 23 -9.86 -43.81 -14.08
N SER A 24 -10.31 -44.23 -12.90
CA SER A 24 -9.48 -44.88 -11.88
C SER A 24 -8.89 -46.21 -12.38
N MET A 25 -9.68 -47.01 -13.10
CA MET A 25 -9.23 -48.27 -13.70
C MET A 25 -8.15 -48.04 -14.76
N VAL A 26 -8.32 -47.05 -15.64
CA VAL A 26 -7.31 -46.67 -16.63
C VAL A 26 -6.02 -46.18 -15.95
N PHE A 27 -6.16 -45.40 -14.88
CA PHE A 27 -5.02 -44.90 -14.12
C PHE A 27 -4.24 -46.03 -13.44
N MET A 28 -4.93 -46.97 -12.79
CA MET A 28 -4.34 -48.18 -12.20
C MET A 28 -3.66 -49.07 -13.24
N TYR A 29 -4.32 -49.29 -14.39
CA TYR A 29 -3.73 -50.05 -15.49
C TYR A 29 -2.45 -49.39 -15.99
N LYS A 30 -2.45 -48.07 -16.16
CA LYS A 30 -1.26 -47.32 -16.57
C LYS A 30 -0.15 -47.49 -15.55
N ILE A 31 -0.43 -47.32 -14.25
CA ILE A 31 0.53 -47.53 -13.16
C ILE A 31 1.12 -48.95 -13.19
N ALA A 32 0.30 -49.98 -13.40
CA ALA A 32 0.72 -51.38 -13.37
C ALA A 32 1.57 -51.77 -14.59
N VAL A 33 1.30 -51.22 -15.77
CA VAL A 33 1.99 -51.57 -17.02
C VAL A 33 3.24 -50.71 -17.24
N THR A 34 3.26 -49.47 -16.76
CA THR A 34 4.46 -48.63 -16.84
C THR A 34 5.54 -49.15 -15.91
N LYS A 35 6.74 -49.43 -16.46
CA LYS A 35 7.93 -49.72 -15.65
C LYS A 35 8.20 -48.51 -14.76
N PHE A 36 7.91 -48.64 -13.47
CA PHE A 36 7.95 -47.55 -12.51
C PHE A 36 9.42 -47.20 -12.22
N THR A 37 9.99 -46.26 -12.96
CA THR A 37 11.24 -45.59 -12.55
C THR A 37 10.86 -44.54 -11.53
N PHE A 38 10.88 -44.93 -10.25
CA PHE A 38 10.51 -44.04 -9.16
C PHE A 38 11.61 -42.98 -8.98
N HIS A 39 11.44 -41.81 -9.59
CA HIS A 39 12.30 -40.69 -9.29
C HIS A 39 11.85 -40.08 -7.96
N PHE A 40 12.73 -40.08 -6.97
CA PHE A 40 12.47 -39.46 -5.67
C PHE A 40 11.99 -38.01 -5.79
N SER A 41 12.47 -37.30 -6.83
CA SER A 41 12.02 -35.96 -7.20
C SER A 41 10.50 -35.87 -7.46
N ASP A 42 9.90 -36.89 -8.08
CA ASP A 42 8.47 -36.88 -8.42
C ASP A 42 7.60 -37.07 -7.17
N LEU A 43 8.04 -37.92 -6.23
CA LEU A 43 7.37 -38.05 -4.92
C LEU A 43 7.48 -36.75 -4.13
N LEU A 44 8.66 -36.14 -4.09
CA LEU A 44 8.86 -34.88 -3.38
C LEU A 44 8.00 -33.76 -3.98
N ALA A 45 7.96 -33.63 -5.30
CA ALA A 45 7.09 -32.68 -5.99
C ALA A 45 5.61 -32.93 -5.71
N PHE A 46 5.18 -34.19 -5.67
CA PHE A 46 3.80 -34.55 -5.32
C PHE A 46 3.44 -34.18 -3.88
N ILE A 47 4.32 -34.45 -2.92
CA ILE A 47 4.13 -34.07 -1.51
C ILE A 47 4.07 -32.54 -1.37
N LEU A 48 4.96 -31.81 -2.04
CA LEU A 48 4.95 -30.35 -2.06
C LEU A 48 3.65 -29.79 -2.66
N ALA A 49 3.14 -30.39 -3.73
CA ALA A 49 1.88 -29.98 -4.34
C ALA A 49 0.70 -30.17 -3.37
N ILE A 50 0.63 -31.30 -2.66
CA ILE A 50 -0.39 -31.52 -1.63
C ILE A 50 -0.26 -30.50 -0.50
N PHE A 51 0.96 -30.21 -0.06
CA PHE A 51 1.22 -29.23 1.00
C PHE A 51 0.79 -27.82 0.58
N ALA A 52 1.09 -27.42 -0.67
CA ALA A 52 0.65 -26.15 -1.24
C ALA A 52 -0.88 -26.03 -1.28
N ILE A 53 -1.58 -27.09 -1.71
CA ILE A 53 -3.05 -27.12 -1.69
C ILE A 53 -3.58 -26.99 -0.26
N GLY A 54 -2.95 -27.67 0.71
CA GLY A 54 -3.30 -27.57 2.12
C GLY A 54 -3.15 -26.16 2.68
N ILE A 55 -2.02 -25.50 2.39
CA ILE A 55 -1.78 -24.10 2.77
C ILE A 55 -2.83 -23.19 2.13
N CYS A 56 -3.08 -23.32 0.82
CA CYS A 56 -4.08 -22.51 0.12
C CYS A 56 -5.49 -22.68 0.72
N SER A 57 -5.87 -23.90 1.10
CA SER A 57 -7.14 -24.18 1.77
C SER A 57 -7.22 -23.51 3.14
N MET A 58 -6.15 -23.59 3.94
CA MET A 58 -6.08 -22.94 5.25
C MET A 58 -6.17 -21.41 5.14
N PHE A 59 -5.46 -20.82 4.16
CA PHE A 59 -5.56 -19.38 3.86
C PHE A 59 -6.96 -19.00 3.41
N TYR A 60 -7.60 -19.81 2.57
CA TYR A 60 -8.98 -19.56 2.13
C TYR A 60 -9.95 -19.51 3.32
N VAL A 61 -9.84 -20.46 4.25
CA VAL A 61 -10.65 -20.46 5.49
C VAL A 61 -10.37 -19.21 6.31
N LYS A 62 -9.09 -18.85 6.50
CA LYS A 62 -8.71 -17.67 7.29
C LYS A 62 -9.16 -16.35 6.67
N ILE A 63 -9.07 -16.22 5.34
CA ILE A 63 -9.57 -15.05 4.62
C ILE A 63 -11.09 -14.98 4.73
N ASN A 64 -11.79 -16.11 4.63
CA ASN A 64 -13.24 -16.13 4.77
C ASN A 64 -13.69 -15.83 6.22
N GLU A 65 -12.96 -16.32 7.23
CA GLU A 65 -13.16 -15.94 8.64
C GLU A 65 -12.93 -14.44 8.85
N ALA A 66 -11.85 -13.88 8.28
CA ALA A 66 -11.56 -12.45 8.36
C ALA A 66 -12.66 -11.63 7.67
N LEU A 67 -13.08 -12.01 6.46
CA LEU A 67 -14.17 -11.36 5.72
C LEU A 67 -15.49 -11.44 6.51
N GLN A 68 -15.78 -12.57 7.17
CA GLN A 68 -16.95 -12.68 8.04
C GLN A 68 -16.83 -11.78 9.27
N ALA A 69 -15.66 -11.70 9.90
CA ALA A 69 -15.42 -10.80 11.03
C ALA A 69 -15.54 -9.32 10.63
N PHE A 70 -15.02 -8.94 9.45
CA PHE A 70 -15.22 -7.62 8.86
C PHE A 70 -16.68 -7.35 8.54
N SER A 71 -17.41 -8.33 7.98
CA SER A 71 -18.84 -8.19 7.71
C SER A 71 -19.66 -8.08 9.00
N ALA A 72 -19.25 -8.76 10.08
CA ALA A 72 -19.91 -8.71 11.38
C ALA A 72 -19.62 -7.39 12.10
N ALA A 73 -18.39 -6.87 11.99
CA ALA A 73 -18.02 -5.54 12.47
C ALA A 73 -18.73 -4.42 11.68
N GLY A 74 -18.87 -4.58 10.36
CA GLY A 74 -19.61 -3.64 9.49
C GLY A 74 -21.13 -3.71 9.64
N LYS A 75 -21.68 -4.84 10.14
CA LYS A 75 -23.13 -5.01 10.39
C LYS A 75 -23.67 -4.30 11.62
N SER A 76 -22.82 -3.65 12.43
CA SER A 76 -23.30 -2.70 13.45
C SER A 76 -23.75 -1.37 12.85
N LEU A 77 -23.53 -1.11 11.55
CA LEU A 77 -23.92 0.14 10.88
C LEU A 77 -24.76 -0.05 9.61
N LEU A 78 -25.07 -1.28 9.17
CA LEU A 78 -25.94 -1.51 8.01
C LEU A 78 -26.89 -2.68 8.23
N PRO A 79 -28.21 -2.51 7.96
CA PRO A 79 -29.18 -3.56 8.16
C PRO A 79 -29.00 -4.67 7.11
N VAL A 80 -29.13 -5.89 7.62
CA VAL A 80 -29.06 -7.18 6.96
C VAL A 80 -29.84 -7.22 5.65
N MET A 81 -29.14 -7.38 4.51
CA MET A 81 -29.74 -7.90 3.28
C MET A 81 -29.34 -9.36 3.09
N HIS A 82 -30.00 -10.25 3.84
CA HIS A 82 -30.02 -11.66 3.52
C HIS A 82 -31.23 -11.90 2.61
N LYS A 83 -31.05 -11.83 1.29
CA LYS A 83 -32.04 -12.35 0.35
C LYS A 83 -31.34 -13.17 -0.72
N SER A 84 -31.52 -14.46 -0.59
CA SER A 84 -31.18 -15.47 -1.58
C SER A 84 -32.06 -15.37 -2.82
N VAL A 85 -31.45 -15.78 -3.93
CA VAL A 85 -32.03 -16.35 -5.16
C VAL A 85 -32.40 -15.38 -6.30
N THR A 86 -31.81 -15.73 -7.45
CA THR A 86 -32.28 -15.64 -8.85
C THR A 86 -31.97 -14.38 -9.64
N GLU A 87 -31.13 -14.61 -10.67
CA GLU A 87 -31.23 -14.09 -12.05
C GLU A 87 -32.27 -13.00 -12.28
N GLU A 88 -31.79 -11.80 -12.56
CA GLU A 88 -31.97 -11.16 -13.87
C GLU A 88 -31.06 -9.93 -13.92
N ALA A 89 -30.41 -9.76 -15.06
CA ALA A 89 -29.62 -8.59 -15.38
C ALA A 89 -30.57 -7.42 -15.60
N GLU A 90 -30.38 -6.31 -14.89
CA GLU A 90 -30.60 -4.96 -15.41
C GLU A 90 -30.09 -3.90 -14.43
N GLU A 91 -29.52 -2.86 -15.04
CA GLU A 91 -29.22 -1.53 -14.50
C GLU A 91 -28.12 -1.36 -13.46
N MET A 92 -26.99 -0.86 -13.99
CA MET A 92 -26.11 0.08 -13.31
C MET A 92 -26.95 1.23 -12.73
N ALA A 93 -27.10 1.24 -11.42
CA ALA A 93 -27.39 2.45 -10.65
C ALA A 93 -26.37 2.50 -9.52
N GLU A 94 -25.41 3.41 -9.66
CA GLU A 94 -24.55 3.83 -8.56
C GLU A 94 -25.46 4.34 -7.43
N PRO A 95 -25.30 3.86 -6.18
CA PRO A 95 -26.02 4.46 -5.07
C PRO A 95 -25.35 5.81 -4.78
N GLU A 96 -25.94 6.88 -5.28
CA GLU A 96 -25.70 8.24 -4.77
C GLU A 96 -26.07 8.23 -3.29
N VAL A 97 -25.05 8.19 -2.43
CA VAL A 97 -25.21 8.35 -0.98
C VAL A 97 -25.47 9.84 -0.74
N THR A 98 -26.74 10.24 -0.79
CA THR A 98 -27.17 11.57 -0.34
C THR A 98 -27.02 11.63 1.18
N LEU A 99 -25.92 12.23 1.64
CA LEU A 99 -25.72 12.57 3.05
C LEU A 99 -26.79 13.58 3.47
N ASN A 100 -27.47 13.35 4.60
CA ASN A 100 -28.38 14.34 5.18
C ASN A 100 -27.57 15.57 5.66
N GLU A 101 -28.14 16.77 5.56
CA GLU A 101 -27.50 18.01 6.04
C GLU A 101 -27.08 17.93 7.52
N SER A 102 -27.84 17.20 8.35
CA SER A 102 -27.48 16.94 9.76
C SER A 102 -26.21 16.10 9.94
N ASP A 103 -25.96 15.13 9.05
CA ASP A 103 -24.77 14.28 9.12
C ASP A 103 -23.53 15.05 8.62
N LYS A 104 -23.75 16.01 7.71
CA LYS A 104 -22.71 16.92 7.20
C LYS A 104 -22.21 17.87 8.30
N GLU A 105 -23.12 18.51 9.03
CA GLU A 105 -22.77 19.40 10.15
C GLU A 105 -22.03 18.66 11.28
N GLU A 106 -22.43 17.42 11.60
CA GLU A 106 -21.73 16.60 12.60
C GLU A 106 -20.31 16.22 12.14
N MET A 107 -20.12 15.89 10.86
CA MET A 107 -18.81 15.58 10.29
C MET A 107 -17.90 16.82 10.21
N GLU A 108 -18.44 18.00 9.91
CA GLU A 108 -17.69 19.27 9.94
C GLU A 108 -17.22 19.62 11.36
N HIS A 109 -18.08 19.43 12.36
CA HIS A 109 -17.68 19.64 13.75
C HIS A 109 -16.60 18.64 14.19
N GLN A 110 -16.70 17.37 13.79
CA GLN A 110 -15.67 16.37 14.06
C GLN A 110 -14.33 16.73 13.39
N LEU A 111 -14.36 17.21 12.15
CA LEU A 111 -13.18 17.69 11.43
C LEU A 111 -12.48 18.81 12.20
N LEU A 112 -13.22 19.85 12.61
CA LEU A 112 -12.66 20.97 13.38
C LEU A 112 -12.03 20.51 14.71
N THR A 113 -12.67 19.57 15.41
CA THR A 113 -12.10 19.03 16.67
C THR A 113 -10.83 18.23 16.45
N LEU A 114 -10.75 17.45 15.36
CA LEU A 114 -9.56 16.67 15.02
C LEU A 114 -8.41 17.57 14.57
N GLU A 115 -8.70 18.63 13.81
CA GLU A 115 -7.70 19.64 13.43
C GLU A 115 -7.13 20.36 14.65
N GLU A 116 -7.99 20.77 15.59
CA GLU A 116 -7.53 21.40 16.83
C GLU A 116 -6.67 20.45 17.66
N GLN A 117 -7.03 19.17 17.72
CA GLN A 117 -6.25 18.13 18.40
C GLN A 117 -4.87 17.96 17.75
N VAL A 118 -4.80 17.89 16.42
CA VAL A 118 -3.53 17.82 15.68
C VAL A 118 -2.67 19.05 15.92
N LYS A 119 -3.27 20.24 15.97
CA LYS A 119 -2.55 21.49 16.26
C LYS A 119 -1.94 21.50 17.66
N ARG A 120 -2.69 21.05 18.67
CA ARG A 120 -2.19 20.91 20.05
C ARG A 120 -1.07 19.86 20.14
N MET A 121 -1.21 18.73 19.46
CA MET A 121 -0.17 17.69 19.42
C MET A 121 1.13 18.18 18.75
N LYS A 122 1.03 18.95 17.67
CA LYS A 122 2.19 19.59 17.01
C LYS A 122 2.89 20.60 17.92
N GLN A 123 2.15 21.35 18.74
CA GLN A 123 2.74 22.26 19.74
C GLN A 123 3.54 21.50 20.80
N VAL A 124 3.00 20.39 21.31
CA VAL A 124 3.70 19.51 22.26
C VAL A 124 4.96 18.91 21.64
N GLN A 125 4.92 18.46 20.38
CA GLN A 125 6.12 18.00 19.69
C GLN A 125 7.18 19.09 19.58
N LYS A 126 6.80 20.34 19.25
CA LYS A 126 7.74 21.47 19.19
C LYS A 126 8.38 21.75 20.55
N GLU A 127 7.59 21.71 21.62
CA GLU A 127 8.10 21.91 22.98
C GLU A 127 9.11 20.83 23.37
N ILE A 128 8.80 19.55 23.08
CA ILE A 128 9.69 18.42 23.39
C ILE A 128 10.94 18.46 22.53
N THR A 129 10.81 18.83 21.24
CA THR A 129 11.96 18.97 20.34
C THR A 129 12.88 20.08 20.81
N ASN A 130 12.35 21.22 21.25
CA ASN A 130 13.14 22.31 21.80
C ASN A 130 13.87 21.86 23.08
N ARG A 131 13.20 21.13 23.99
CA ARG A 131 13.87 20.56 25.17
C ARG A 131 14.98 19.59 24.81
N LEU A 132 14.80 18.77 23.77
CA LEU A 132 15.81 17.83 23.30
C LEU A 132 17.07 18.51 22.72
N ILE A 133 16.92 19.74 22.20
CA ILE A 133 17.97 20.53 21.56
C ILE A 133 18.67 21.45 22.59
N ASP A 134 17.89 22.06 23.49
CA ASP A 134 18.37 23.10 24.40
C ASP A 134 18.86 22.56 25.75
N GLU A 135 18.35 21.42 26.22
CA GLU A 135 18.75 20.81 27.49
C GLU A 135 19.74 19.65 27.29
N ASP A 136 20.83 19.64 28.06
CA ASP A 136 21.80 18.55 28.07
C ASP A 136 21.26 17.35 28.88
N LEU A 137 20.25 16.70 28.32
CA LEU A 137 19.53 15.57 28.91
C LEU A 137 20.40 14.30 28.94
N HIS A 138 20.22 13.46 29.96
CA HIS A 138 20.84 12.14 30.03
C HIS A 138 20.40 11.25 28.86
N GLU A 139 21.27 10.32 28.45
CA GLU A 139 21.02 9.46 27.27
C GLU A 139 19.74 8.62 27.40
N ASP A 140 19.37 8.24 28.62
CA ASP A 140 18.14 7.48 28.89
C ASP A 140 16.89 8.38 28.73
N ASP A 141 16.90 9.60 29.25
CA ASP A 141 15.80 10.57 29.06
C ASP A 141 15.63 10.95 27.57
N LYS A 142 16.75 11.10 26.84
CA LYS A 142 16.73 11.35 25.39
C LYS A 142 16.03 10.22 24.62
N ARG A 143 16.24 8.96 25.02
CA ARG A 143 15.55 7.81 24.39
C ARG A 143 14.05 7.84 24.67
N ASP A 144 13.66 8.12 25.91
CA ASP A 144 12.24 8.20 26.30
C ASP A 144 11.52 9.33 25.55
N TYR A 145 12.16 10.49 25.39
CA TYR A 145 11.61 11.59 24.59
C TYR A 145 11.50 11.26 23.10
N ILE A 146 12.48 10.54 22.53
CA ILE A 146 12.41 10.08 21.14
C ILE A 146 11.28 9.07 20.95
N GLU A 147 11.12 8.11 21.86
CA GLU A 147 10.01 7.13 21.83
C GLU A 147 8.65 7.83 21.95
N TYR A 148 8.55 8.82 22.85
CA TYR A 148 7.35 9.63 22.99
C TYR A 148 7.04 10.46 21.73
N LEU A 149 8.06 11.05 21.09
CA LEU A 149 7.90 11.79 19.83
C LEU A 149 7.40 10.89 18.70
N LEU A 150 7.95 9.67 18.58
CA LEU A 150 7.52 8.66 17.60
C LEU A 150 6.08 8.21 17.85
N GLN A 151 5.70 8.01 19.12
CA GLN A 151 4.32 7.69 19.48
C GLN A 151 3.37 8.83 19.08
N LYS A 152 3.75 10.09 19.36
CA LYS A 152 2.95 11.26 18.98
C LYS A 152 2.86 11.46 17.47
N GLU A 153 3.91 11.16 16.73
CA GLU A 153 3.90 11.19 15.27
C GLU A 153 2.90 10.17 14.70
N LYS A 154 2.87 8.95 15.26
CA LYS A 154 1.89 7.93 14.90
C LYS A 154 0.46 8.38 15.20
N GLU A 155 0.22 9.01 16.34
CA GLU A 155 -1.10 9.57 16.69
C GLU A 155 -1.54 10.68 15.72
N ILE A 156 -0.62 11.59 15.35
CA ILE A 156 -0.88 12.65 14.36
C ILE A 156 -1.18 12.06 12.97
N MET A 157 -0.44 11.02 12.57
CA MET A 157 -0.64 10.37 11.27
C MET A 157 -2.04 9.73 11.19
N LEU A 158 -2.48 9.05 12.25
CA LEU A 158 -3.81 8.47 12.32
C LEU A 158 -4.90 9.54 12.31
N ALA A 159 -4.72 10.63 13.04
CA ALA A 159 -5.67 11.75 13.05
C ALA A 159 -5.75 12.44 11.67
N LYS A 160 -4.61 12.65 10.99
CA LYS A 160 -4.59 13.18 9.62
C LYS A 160 -5.28 12.26 8.61
N GLN A 161 -5.11 10.94 8.75
CA GLN A 161 -5.80 9.98 7.90
C GLN A 161 -7.32 10.03 8.09
N GLU A 162 -7.78 10.22 9.32
CA GLU A 162 -9.21 10.37 9.61
C GLU A 162 -9.75 11.71 9.09
N ILE A 163 -8.98 12.81 9.18
CA ILE A 163 -9.34 14.09 8.54
C ILE A 163 -9.52 13.89 7.03
N VAL A 164 -8.54 13.31 6.33
CA VAL A 164 -8.65 13.05 4.87
C VAL A 164 -9.88 12.21 4.53
N ARG A 165 -10.20 11.21 5.37
CA ARG A 165 -11.39 10.39 5.21
C ARG A 165 -12.67 11.19 5.37
N ILE A 166 -12.80 12.00 6.42
CA ILE A 166 -13.97 12.84 6.68
C ILE A 166 -14.10 13.91 5.58
N THR A 167 -13.01 14.56 5.16
CA THR A 167 -12.99 15.53 4.05
C THR A 167 -13.47 14.89 2.75
N SER A 168 -13.01 13.67 2.43
CA SER A 168 -13.46 12.95 1.22
C SER A 168 -14.94 12.55 1.24
N LEU A 169 -15.57 12.50 2.41
CA LEU A 169 -16.99 12.23 2.56
C LEU A 169 -17.83 13.52 2.51
N LEU A 170 -17.27 14.65 2.91
CA LEU A 170 -17.94 15.96 2.96
C LEU A 170 -17.98 16.66 1.59
N GLU A 171 -16.98 16.44 0.74
CA GLU A 171 -16.86 17.05 -0.58
C GLU A 171 -16.76 16.00 -1.68
N PRO A 172 -17.85 15.72 -2.43
CA PRO A 172 -17.76 14.96 -3.67
C PRO A 172 -17.16 15.86 -4.76
N GLU A 173 -15.84 15.77 -4.91
CA GLU A 173 -15.10 16.03 -6.16
C GLU A 173 -15.37 17.38 -6.87
N GLU A 174 -15.26 18.51 -6.19
CA GLU A 174 -14.97 19.81 -6.84
C GLU A 174 -14.06 20.68 -5.97
N MET A 175 -12.91 21.07 -6.52
CA MET A 175 -11.98 22.10 -6.01
C MET A 175 -11.13 21.75 -4.77
N ILE A 176 -10.10 20.91 -4.96
CA ILE A 176 -8.85 21.12 -4.22
C ILE A 176 -8.10 22.25 -4.95
N GLU A 177 -8.54 23.49 -4.74
CA GLU A 177 -7.70 24.64 -5.05
C GLU A 177 -6.48 24.57 -4.12
N GLU A 178 -5.31 24.50 -4.76
CA GLU A 178 -4.01 24.66 -4.13
C GLU A 178 -3.98 26.04 -3.44
N GLU A 179 -4.23 26.09 -2.13
CA GLU A 179 -3.79 27.24 -1.34
C GLU A 179 -2.26 27.21 -1.23
N GLU A 180 -1.63 27.85 -2.22
CA GLU A 180 -0.28 28.41 -2.16
C GLU A 180 -0.06 29.11 -0.82
N TYR A 181 0.82 28.56 0.03
CA TYR A 181 1.44 29.34 1.09
C TYR A 181 2.79 29.88 0.62
N GLU A 182 2.81 31.20 0.54
CA GLU A 182 3.88 32.06 0.06
C GLU A 182 5.26 31.77 0.67
N ASN A 183 6.20 32.10 -0.20
CA ASN A 183 7.64 32.07 -0.13
C ASN A 183 8.17 33.04 0.93
N ASP A 184 8.94 32.54 1.89
CA ASP A 184 9.81 33.36 2.75
C ASP A 184 11.01 32.50 3.13
N GLU A 185 12.06 32.55 2.33
CA GLU A 185 13.45 32.24 2.73
C GLU A 185 14.41 32.76 1.64
N GLN A 186 14.61 34.08 1.63
CA GLN A 186 15.81 34.68 1.04
C GLN A 186 16.96 34.66 2.07
N GLN A 187 18.16 34.39 1.54
CA GLN A 187 19.50 34.47 2.14
C GLN A 187 20.03 33.21 2.83
N LEU A 188 20.89 32.48 2.13
CA LEU A 188 22.34 32.52 2.40
C LEU A 188 23.12 31.97 1.19
N GLU A 189 24.03 32.80 0.70
CA GLU A 189 25.04 32.53 -0.34
C GLU A 189 26.02 31.43 0.11
N ASP A 190 26.41 30.50 -0.77
CA ASP A 190 27.70 30.55 -1.49
C ASP A 190 28.09 29.20 -2.12
N ILE A 191 28.25 29.24 -3.44
CA ILE A 191 29.30 28.64 -4.28
C ILE A 191 29.84 27.25 -3.86
N GLN A 192 29.38 26.19 -4.55
CA GLN A 192 30.25 25.10 -5.03
C GLN A 192 29.56 24.20 -6.09
N ASP A 193 30.25 24.08 -7.22
CA ASP A 193 30.18 23.04 -8.27
C ASP A 193 28.88 22.86 -9.09
N GLU A 194 28.92 23.36 -10.32
CA GLU A 194 27.98 23.09 -11.44
C GLU A 194 27.82 21.60 -11.80
N GLN A 195 28.60 20.69 -11.20
CA GLN A 195 28.38 19.23 -11.33
C GLN A 195 27.44 18.65 -10.26
N SER A 196 27.04 19.44 -9.25
CA SER A 196 26.21 18.96 -8.14
C SER A 196 24.70 18.99 -8.44
N VAL A 197 24.25 19.87 -9.35
CA VAL A 197 22.83 20.07 -9.69
C VAL A 197 22.21 18.79 -10.25
N HIS A 198 22.92 18.11 -11.16
CA HIS A 198 22.49 16.82 -11.73
C HIS A 198 22.35 15.68 -10.70
N THR A 199 22.97 15.82 -9.54
CA THR A 199 22.87 14.81 -8.48
C THR A 199 21.74 15.09 -7.51
N ALA A 200 21.23 16.31 -7.40
CA ALA A 200 20.19 16.65 -6.44
C ALA A 200 18.90 15.86 -6.73
N THR A 201 18.43 15.90 -7.98
CA THR A 201 17.18 15.26 -8.42
C THR A 201 17.23 13.73 -8.33
N ALA A 202 18.37 13.13 -8.68
CA ALA A 202 18.57 11.68 -8.57
C ALA A 202 18.78 11.23 -7.13
N LYS A 203 19.37 12.06 -6.26
CA LYS A 203 19.50 11.79 -4.83
C LYS A 203 18.15 11.80 -4.13
N ASP A 204 17.25 12.72 -4.50
CA ASP A 204 15.91 12.81 -3.92
C ASP A 204 15.11 11.53 -4.18
N VAL A 205 15.16 10.99 -5.41
CA VAL A 205 14.54 9.70 -5.74
C VAL A 205 15.19 8.53 -5.00
N VAL A 206 16.51 8.51 -4.92
CA VAL A 206 17.25 7.46 -4.20
C VAL A 206 16.94 7.47 -2.70
N GLN A 207 16.67 8.64 -2.15
CA GLN A 207 16.29 8.82 -0.77
C GLN A 207 14.87 8.31 -0.50
N LEU A 208 13.92 8.62 -1.38
CA LEU A 208 12.55 8.11 -1.30
C LEU A 208 12.49 6.58 -1.42
N LEU A 209 13.31 6.01 -2.30
CA LEU A 209 13.38 4.56 -2.51
C LEU A 209 14.20 3.83 -1.43
N GLY A 210 15.14 4.53 -0.80
CA GLY A 210 16.13 3.97 0.11
C GLY A 210 17.37 3.42 -0.61
N LYS A 211 18.55 3.75 -0.07
CA LYS A 211 19.86 3.35 -0.61
C LYS A 211 20.00 1.84 -0.81
N GLU A 212 19.61 1.05 0.18
CA GLU A 212 19.72 -0.41 0.13
C GLU A 212 18.83 -1.04 -0.95
N PHE A 213 17.65 -0.45 -1.18
CA PHE A 213 16.76 -0.92 -2.23
C PHE A 213 17.34 -0.60 -3.61
N VAL A 214 17.80 0.63 -3.85
CA VAL A 214 18.34 1.06 -5.15
C VAL A 214 19.56 0.23 -5.58
N LEU A 215 20.41 -0.17 -4.62
CA LEU A 215 21.62 -0.96 -4.90
C LEU A 215 21.30 -2.41 -5.25
N ASN A 216 20.28 -3.00 -4.62
CA ASN A 216 19.98 -4.44 -4.70
C ASN A 216 18.79 -4.78 -5.62
N ALA A 217 17.93 -3.82 -5.93
CA ALA A 217 16.74 -4.05 -6.74
C ALA A 217 17.06 -4.42 -8.19
N SER A 218 16.29 -5.35 -8.75
CA SER A 218 16.22 -5.58 -10.18
C SER A 218 15.52 -4.40 -10.89
N LEU A 219 15.73 -4.25 -12.20
CA LEU A 219 15.09 -3.17 -12.98
C LEU A 219 13.55 -3.22 -12.87
N GLU A 220 12.99 -4.43 -12.82
CA GLU A 220 11.55 -4.65 -12.74
C GLU A 220 10.99 -4.25 -11.36
N GLN A 221 11.70 -4.61 -10.29
CA GLN A 221 11.36 -4.18 -8.93
C GLN A 221 11.49 -2.66 -8.77
N PHE A 222 12.51 -2.06 -9.39
CA PHE A 222 12.71 -0.62 -9.39
C PHE A 222 11.55 0.11 -10.09
N ASN A 223 11.10 -0.40 -11.24
CA ASN A 223 9.96 0.17 -11.98
C ASN A 223 8.63 0.04 -11.23
N HIS A 224 8.44 -1.05 -10.48
CA HIS A 224 7.26 -1.18 -9.64
C HIS A 224 7.28 -0.13 -8.51
N LYS A 225 8.42 -0.01 -7.82
CA LYS A 225 8.61 0.94 -6.72
C LYS A 225 8.51 2.40 -7.19
N MET A 226 9.07 2.71 -8.36
CA MET A 226 8.98 4.05 -8.95
C MET A 226 7.56 4.48 -9.29
N ARG A 227 6.70 3.54 -9.69
CA ARG A 227 5.28 3.82 -9.93
C ARG A 227 4.51 4.03 -8.62
N GLU A 228 4.86 3.30 -7.56
CA GLU A 228 4.29 3.53 -6.23
C GLU A 228 4.64 4.91 -5.68
N ILE A 229 5.89 5.34 -5.85
CA ILE A 229 6.36 6.66 -5.39
C ILE A 229 6.14 7.78 -6.40
N GLN A 230 5.50 7.52 -7.53
CA GLN A 230 5.26 8.53 -8.57
C GLN A 230 4.48 9.73 -8.00
N HIS A 231 3.52 9.46 -7.11
CA HIS A 231 2.70 10.49 -6.47
C HIS A 231 3.45 11.29 -5.40
N SER A 232 4.58 10.80 -4.89
CA SER A 232 5.39 11.50 -3.90
C SER A 232 6.56 12.28 -4.50
N ILE A 233 6.76 12.19 -5.82
CA ILE A 233 7.78 12.94 -6.55
C ILE A 233 7.17 14.24 -7.06
N THR A 234 7.86 15.37 -6.85
CA THR A 234 7.41 16.66 -7.37
C THR A 234 7.39 16.68 -8.90
N LEU A 235 6.44 17.40 -9.50
CA LEU A 235 6.29 17.48 -10.95
C LEU A 235 7.56 17.99 -11.65
N GLU A 236 8.27 18.93 -11.02
CA GLU A 236 9.56 19.45 -11.49
C GLU A 236 10.64 18.36 -11.55
N THR A 237 10.75 17.55 -10.49
CA THR A 237 11.69 16.42 -10.42
C THR A 237 11.34 15.38 -11.47
N ALA A 238 10.06 15.05 -11.63
CA ALA A 238 9.57 14.13 -12.65
C ALA A 238 9.91 14.60 -14.08
N ASN A 239 9.68 15.89 -14.38
CA ASN A 239 10.00 16.47 -15.68
C ASN A 239 11.51 16.46 -15.95
N HIS A 240 12.33 16.82 -14.97
CA HIS A 240 13.79 16.73 -15.08
C HIS A 240 14.28 15.30 -15.34
N LEU A 241 13.75 14.30 -14.61
CA LEU A 241 14.12 12.90 -14.82
C LEU A 241 13.75 12.41 -16.23
N LYS A 242 12.65 12.93 -16.80
CA LYS A 242 12.18 12.62 -18.14
C LYS A 242 13.03 13.30 -19.22
N GLU A 243 13.38 14.58 -19.03
CA GLU A 243 14.27 15.33 -19.91
C GLU A 243 15.68 14.72 -19.96
N GLU A 244 16.19 14.24 -18.83
CA GLU A 244 17.49 13.55 -18.78
C GLU A 244 17.46 12.12 -19.33
N GLY A 245 16.27 11.60 -19.63
CA GLY A 245 16.03 10.24 -20.12
C GLY A 245 16.32 9.15 -19.09
N LEU A 246 16.22 9.49 -17.79
CA LEU A 246 16.36 8.54 -16.68
C LEU A 246 15.08 7.72 -16.50
N ILE A 247 13.93 8.33 -16.79
CA ILE A 247 12.62 7.70 -16.86
C ILE A 247 11.98 7.88 -18.23
N ASP A 248 11.13 6.94 -18.62
CA ASP A 248 10.34 7.02 -19.85
C ASP A 248 9.02 7.80 -19.64
N PRO A 249 8.23 8.06 -20.71
CA PRO A 249 6.95 8.75 -20.58
C PRO A 249 5.90 8.03 -19.71
N TYR A 250 6.11 6.74 -19.43
CA TYR A 250 5.27 5.89 -18.59
C TYR A 250 5.83 5.73 -17.17
N PHE A 251 6.80 6.56 -16.80
CA PHE A 251 7.46 6.56 -15.49
C PHE A 251 8.27 5.29 -15.16
N ASN A 252 8.64 4.49 -16.18
CA ASN A 252 9.57 3.38 -16.01
C ASN A 252 11.01 3.88 -16.12
N VAL A 253 11.88 3.30 -15.32
CA VAL A 253 13.30 3.63 -15.30
C VAL A 253 14.02 2.99 -16.48
N THR A 254 14.78 3.83 -17.19
CA THR A 254 15.61 3.37 -18.30
C THR A 254 16.89 2.72 -17.77
N ARG A 255 17.60 1.97 -18.62
CA ARG A 255 18.92 1.42 -18.24
C ARG A 255 19.93 2.50 -17.86
N LYS A 256 19.80 3.69 -18.45
CA LYS A 256 20.59 4.89 -18.11
C LYS A 256 20.20 5.42 -16.73
N GLY A 257 18.89 5.54 -16.46
CA GLY A 257 18.33 5.89 -15.16
C GLY A 257 18.83 5.01 -14.02
N LEU A 258 18.71 3.69 -14.16
CA LEU A 258 19.12 2.76 -13.12
C LEU A 258 20.62 2.88 -12.78
N LYS A 259 21.47 3.15 -13.78
CA LYS A 259 22.91 3.33 -13.57
C LYS A 259 23.21 4.62 -12.81
N GLU A 260 22.50 5.70 -13.11
CA GLU A 260 22.65 6.97 -12.40
C GLU A 260 22.08 6.91 -10.98
N PHE A 261 20.90 6.32 -10.76
CA PHE A 261 20.37 6.12 -9.42
C PHE A 261 21.31 5.27 -8.55
N ARG A 262 21.92 4.21 -9.10
CA ARG A 262 22.93 3.43 -8.36
C ARG A 262 24.21 4.22 -8.08
N ARG A 263 24.61 5.11 -8.98
CA ARG A 263 25.76 6.01 -8.75
C ARG A 263 25.44 7.03 -7.65
N ALA A 264 24.25 7.60 -7.67
CA ALA A 264 23.77 8.52 -6.64
C ALA A 264 23.66 7.79 -5.28
N ALA A 265 23.12 6.58 -5.23
CA ALA A 265 23.04 5.75 -4.02
C ALA A 265 24.41 5.37 -3.43
N LYS A 266 25.42 5.12 -4.28
CA LYS A 266 26.79 4.89 -3.82
C LYS A 266 27.45 6.12 -3.21
N LYS A 267 27.09 7.31 -3.71
CA LYS A 267 27.57 8.61 -3.21
C LYS A 267 26.73 9.13 -2.04
N PHE A 268 25.59 8.52 -1.74
CA PHE A 268 24.68 8.93 -0.67
C PHE A 268 25.25 8.51 0.70
N SER A 269 25.64 9.50 1.52
CA SER A 269 26.08 9.33 2.90
C SER A 269 24.89 9.42 3.86
N TYR A 270 24.95 8.74 5.00
CA TYR A 270 23.85 8.70 5.99
C TYR A 270 23.53 10.09 6.58
N GLU A 271 24.50 11.01 6.60
CA GLU A 271 24.31 12.40 7.06
C GLU A 271 23.38 13.22 6.14
N ASP A 272 23.34 12.92 4.84
CA ASP A 272 22.43 13.58 3.89
C ASP A 272 20.98 13.08 4.04
N GLY A 273 20.83 11.84 4.54
CA GLY A 273 19.54 11.23 4.88
C GLY A 273 18.78 12.02 5.94
N VAL A 274 19.50 12.46 6.98
CA VAL A 274 18.94 13.16 8.14
C VAL A 274 18.55 14.61 7.81
N LYS A 275 19.32 15.30 6.95
CA LYS A 275 19.03 16.68 6.52
C LYS A 275 17.79 16.81 5.63
N PHE A 276 17.41 15.76 4.89
CA PHE A 276 16.16 15.78 4.14
C PHE A 276 14.97 15.37 5.00
N LEU A 277 15.15 14.46 5.97
CA LEU A 277 14.09 14.17 6.95
C LEU A 277 13.73 15.42 7.74
N SER A 278 14.71 16.26 8.12
CA SER A 278 14.40 17.57 8.71
C SER A 278 13.69 18.51 7.73
N LYS A 279 14.01 18.46 6.43
CA LYS A 279 13.36 19.29 5.38
C LYS A 279 11.95 18.81 5.00
N VAL A 280 11.70 17.51 4.99
CA VAL A 280 10.39 16.89 4.73
C VAL A 280 9.48 16.98 5.96
N VAL A 281 10.04 16.87 7.16
CA VAL A 281 9.30 17.14 8.41
C VAL A 281 8.95 18.63 8.52
N GLN A 282 9.80 19.54 8.02
CA GLN A 282 9.45 20.96 7.88
C GLN A 282 8.37 21.20 6.81
N ARG A 283 8.39 20.46 5.69
CA ARG A 283 7.35 20.53 4.64
C ARG A 283 6.03 19.84 5.01
N GLY A 284 6.02 18.86 5.91
CA GLY A 284 4.81 18.21 6.43
C GLY A 284 4.17 18.90 7.65
N ASN A 285 4.83 19.96 8.14
CA ASN A 285 4.37 20.83 9.22
C ASN A 285 3.94 22.22 8.78
N ARG A 286 4.09 22.58 7.49
CA ARG A 286 3.24 23.58 6.85
C ARG A 286 1.96 22.89 6.42
#